data_AF-A0A951EIC2-F1
#
_entry.id   AF-A0A951EIC2-F1
#
_cell.length_a   1.000
_cell.length_b   1.000
_cell.length_c   1.000
_cell.angle_alpha   90.00
_cell.angle_beta   90.00
_cell.angle_gamma   90.00
#
_symmetry.space_group_name_H-M   'P 1'
#
loop_
_entity.id
_entity.type
_entity.pdbx_description
1 polymer ?
#
loop_
_entity_poly.entity_id
_entity_poly.type
_entity_poly.pdbx_seq_one_letter_code
_entity_poly.pdbx_strand_id
1 'polypeptide(L)'
;MATAQVQPISISSPRFVWLRSKRYDLALLLGTVLLAFSAGAAVSVRPALFVPILMADIILLGYHHVGSTFTRIAFDSESLGKYRAFLTWVPLLIAAVVGALAYTVGLWLIVTVYFYWQWFHYSRQSYGIAQAFLRKSGVADNQPNWLRQATFYSIPVWGILARSAEGPRMFLGGQMRALPVPPGLVHVSAFIALCLVAGWAVRATRNLFRAPASLLHTAYLLSHFGIFAVSYLVIHNLEHGWLVINIWHNAQYILFVWMFNSNRFKSGIHP
;
A
#
# COMPACT_ATOMS: atom_id res chain seq x y z
N MET A 1 -51.40 28.49 11.58
CA MET A 1 -50.53 27.63 10.76
C MET A 1 -49.15 28.28 10.69
N ALA A 2 -48.18 27.76 11.45
CA ALA A 2 -46.81 28.27 11.44
C ALA A 2 -46.05 27.64 10.27
N THR A 3 -45.62 28.47 9.33
CA THR A 3 -44.74 28.09 8.23
C THR A 3 -43.36 27.76 8.79
N ALA A 4 -43.00 26.47 8.77
CA ALA A 4 -41.66 26.02 9.09
C ALA A 4 -40.68 26.62 8.07
N GLN A 5 -39.85 27.57 8.53
CA GLN A 5 -38.74 28.07 7.73
C GLN A 5 -37.73 26.94 7.54
N VAL A 6 -37.66 26.42 6.31
CA VAL A 6 -36.58 25.52 5.88
C VAL A 6 -35.30 26.33 5.93
N GLN A 7 -34.43 26.04 6.90
CA GLN A 7 -33.12 26.68 6.93
C GLN A 7 -32.32 26.24 5.69
N PRO A 8 -31.73 27.18 4.94
CA PRO A 8 -30.87 26.84 3.82
C PRO A 8 -29.67 26.03 4.34
N ILE A 9 -29.46 24.86 3.74
CA ILE A 9 -28.26 24.06 3.97
C ILE A 9 -27.06 24.92 3.59
N SER A 10 -26.36 25.43 4.59
CA SER A 10 -25.07 26.10 4.41
C SER A 10 -24.10 25.09 3.79
N ILE A 11 -23.91 25.17 2.48
CA ILE A 11 -22.81 24.47 1.80
C ILE A 11 -21.53 25.17 2.25
N SER A 12 -20.94 24.68 3.34
CA SER A 12 -19.63 25.14 3.80
C SER A 12 -18.65 25.01 2.64
N SER A 13 -17.94 26.09 2.31
CA SER A 13 -16.90 26.10 1.29
C SER A 13 -15.98 24.87 1.46
N PRO A 14 -15.53 24.22 0.37
CA PRO A 14 -14.74 22.99 0.45
C PRO A 14 -13.42 23.26 1.16
N ARG A 15 -13.43 23.10 2.48
CA ARG A 15 -12.25 23.25 3.33
C ARG A 15 -11.36 22.05 3.12
N PHE A 16 -10.07 22.29 3.22
CA PHE A 16 -9.07 21.25 3.22
C PHE A 16 -9.34 20.27 4.37
N VAL A 17 -9.66 19.01 4.06
CA VAL A 17 -10.02 18.02 5.10
C VAL A 17 -8.86 17.06 5.32
N TRP A 18 -8.13 17.27 6.43
CA TRP A 18 -7.11 16.34 6.90
C TRP A 18 -7.75 15.05 7.45
N LEU A 19 -7.12 13.90 7.20
CA LEU A 19 -7.50 12.60 7.75
C LEU A 19 -7.45 12.61 9.27
N ARG A 20 -6.34 13.12 9.83
CA ARG A 20 -6.19 13.36 11.29
C ARG A 20 -5.78 14.80 11.58
N SER A 21 -4.67 15.24 11.02
CA SER A 21 -4.10 16.59 11.23
C SER A 21 -3.07 16.88 10.16
N LYS A 22 -2.79 18.17 9.90
CA LYS A 22 -1.77 18.58 8.91
C LYS A 22 -0.43 17.88 9.09
N ARG A 23 0.11 17.84 10.32
CA ARG A 23 1.40 17.22 10.61
C ARG A 23 1.39 15.72 10.33
N TYR A 24 0.36 15.02 10.79
CA TYR A 24 0.23 13.58 10.60
C TYR A 24 0.09 13.22 9.11
N ASP A 25 -0.80 13.89 8.39
CA ASP A 25 -1.06 13.60 6.99
C ASP A 25 0.16 13.91 6.11
N LEU A 26 0.91 14.99 6.39
CA LEU A 26 2.17 15.28 5.69
C LEU A 26 3.25 14.24 5.99
N ALA A 27 3.36 13.76 7.23
CA ALA A 27 4.27 12.67 7.57
C ALA A 27 3.89 11.38 6.83
N LEU A 28 2.60 11.07 6.74
CA LEU A 28 2.10 9.90 6.02
C LEU A 28 2.34 10.00 4.51
N LEU A 29 2.09 11.17 3.90
CA LEU A 29 2.17 11.37 2.45
C LEU A 29 3.59 11.61 1.95
N LEU A 30 4.31 12.54 2.57
CA LEU A 30 5.64 12.96 2.13
C LEU A 30 6.74 12.25 2.92
N GLY A 31 6.57 12.13 4.24
CA GLY A 31 7.58 11.52 5.11
C GLY A 31 7.89 10.07 4.73
N THR A 32 6.85 9.26 4.48
CA THR A 32 7.03 7.85 4.09
C THR A 32 7.68 7.69 2.71
N VAL A 33 7.33 8.56 1.75
CA VAL A 33 7.92 8.58 0.40
C VAL A 33 9.39 8.98 0.46
N LEU A 34 9.70 10.06 1.18
CA LEU A 34 11.07 10.53 1.35
C LEU A 34 11.93 9.48 2.04
N LEU A 35 11.43 8.84 3.09
CA LEU A 35 12.12 7.76 3.78
C LEU A 35 12.44 6.60 2.82
N ALA A 36 11.43 6.13 2.08
CA ALA A 36 11.57 5.01 1.15
C ALA A 36 12.55 5.31 0.00
N PHE A 37 12.42 6.48 -0.66
CA PHE A 37 13.34 6.84 -1.74
C PHE A 37 14.75 7.16 -1.25
N SER A 38 14.91 7.73 -0.05
CA SER A 38 16.24 7.93 0.53
C SER A 38 16.94 6.60 0.79
N ALA A 39 16.22 5.61 1.32
CA ALA A 39 16.74 4.26 1.49
C ALA A 39 17.10 3.60 0.15
N GLY A 40 16.21 3.70 -0.85
CA GLY A 40 16.45 3.20 -2.21
C GLY A 40 17.66 3.84 -2.88
N ALA A 41 17.81 5.16 -2.75
CA ALA A 41 18.96 5.90 -3.27
C ALA A 41 20.25 5.47 -2.55
N ALA A 42 20.22 5.33 -1.23
CA ALA A 42 21.37 4.90 -0.45
C ALA A 42 21.88 3.51 -0.87
N VAL A 43 20.99 2.52 -1.04
CA VAL A 43 21.40 1.18 -1.51
C VAL A 43 21.80 1.17 -2.98
N SER A 44 21.25 2.07 -3.81
CA SER A 44 21.64 2.19 -5.21
C SER A 44 23.04 2.80 -5.37
N VAL A 45 23.41 3.76 -4.51
CA VAL A 45 24.76 4.36 -4.49
C VAL A 45 25.76 3.44 -3.81
N ARG A 46 25.38 2.79 -2.71
CA ARG A 46 26.24 1.88 -1.94
C ARG A 46 25.50 0.57 -1.64
N PRO A 47 25.58 -0.43 -2.55
CA PRO A 47 24.86 -1.70 -2.41
C PRO A 47 25.14 -2.46 -1.11
N ALA A 48 26.34 -2.29 -0.52
CA ALA A 48 26.67 -2.86 0.79
C ALA A 48 25.74 -2.40 1.93
N LEU A 49 25.01 -1.29 1.77
CA LEU A 49 24.02 -0.82 2.73
C LEU A 49 22.68 -1.58 2.67
N PHE A 50 22.48 -2.45 1.67
CA PHE A 50 21.22 -3.19 1.52
C PHE A 50 20.84 -3.96 2.77
N VAL A 51 21.73 -4.82 3.28
CA VAL A 51 21.45 -5.64 4.47
C VAL A 51 21.25 -4.76 5.73
N PRO A 52 22.13 -3.78 6.06
CA PRO A 52 21.90 -2.89 7.19
C PRO A 52 20.56 -2.13 7.13
N ILE A 53 20.19 -1.61 5.96
CA ILE A 53 18.93 -0.86 5.79
C ILE A 53 17.74 -1.81 5.88
N LEU A 54 17.81 -3.01 5.28
CA LEU A 54 16.79 -4.03 5.41
C LEU A 54 16.58 -4.46 6.87
N MET A 55 17.67 -4.65 7.62
CA MET A 55 17.58 -4.99 9.05
C MET A 55 16.95 -3.84 9.85
N ALA A 56 17.32 -2.59 9.55
CA ALA A 56 16.72 -1.43 10.19
C ALA A 56 15.22 -1.34 9.89
N ASP A 57 14.81 -1.56 8.64
CA ASP A 57 13.40 -1.62 8.25
C ASP A 57 12.67 -2.74 9.00
N ILE A 58 13.20 -3.97 9.02
CA ILE A 58 12.56 -5.10 9.71
C ILE A 58 12.37 -4.80 11.21
N ILE A 59 13.41 -4.28 11.88
CA ILE A 59 13.38 -4.01 13.31
C ILE A 59 12.45 -2.85 13.63
N LEU A 60 12.59 -1.72 12.93
CA LEU A 60 11.89 -0.49 13.25
C LEU A 60 10.47 -0.44 12.68
N LEU A 61 10.24 -1.10 11.54
CA LEU A 61 9.00 -1.02 10.78
C LEU A 61 8.34 -2.39 10.58
N GLY A 62 9.04 -3.39 10.05
CA GLY A 62 8.47 -4.70 9.70
C GLY A 62 7.83 -5.45 10.87
N TYR A 63 8.56 -5.64 11.98
CA TYR A 63 8.00 -6.33 13.17
C TYR A 63 6.85 -5.55 13.81
N HIS A 64 6.94 -4.23 13.85
CA HIS A 64 5.88 -3.37 14.37
C HIS A 64 4.64 -3.39 13.46
N HIS A 65 4.83 -3.49 12.15
CA HIS A 65 3.78 -3.68 11.17
C HIS A 65 3.02 -5.00 11.41
N VAL A 66 3.73 -6.12 11.55
CA VAL A 66 3.11 -7.42 11.83
C VAL A 66 2.44 -7.42 13.20
N GLY A 67 3.14 -6.97 14.24
CA GLY A 67 2.62 -6.89 15.61
C GLY A 67 1.35 -6.06 15.70
N SER A 68 1.30 -4.90 15.05
CA SER A 68 0.12 -4.02 15.04
C SER A 68 -1.09 -4.64 14.32
N THR A 69 -0.86 -5.53 13.35
CA THR A 69 -1.93 -6.31 12.70
C THR A 69 -2.57 -7.28 13.68
N PHE A 70 -1.76 -8.04 14.43
CA PHE A 70 -2.25 -9.00 15.41
C PHE A 70 -2.91 -8.32 16.60
N THR A 71 -2.29 -7.27 17.15
CA THR A 71 -2.84 -6.58 18.33
C THR A 71 -4.19 -5.93 18.05
N ARG A 72 -4.42 -5.46 16.82
CA ARG A 72 -5.73 -4.91 16.42
C ARG A 72 -6.88 -5.93 16.55
N ILE A 73 -6.62 -7.21 16.30
CA ILE A 73 -7.62 -8.29 16.37
C ILE A 73 -7.63 -8.93 17.77
N ALA A 74 -6.45 -9.09 18.36
CA ALA A 74 -6.29 -9.83 19.61
C ALA A 74 -6.68 -9.03 20.86
N PHE A 75 -6.71 -7.70 20.83
CA PHE A 75 -7.12 -6.87 21.97
C PHE A 75 -8.57 -6.40 21.85
N ASP A 76 -9.43 -7.20 21.23
CA ASP A 76 -10.87 -6.99 21.14
C ASP A 76 -11.57 -8.31 21.43
N SER A 77 -12.25 -8.45 22.56
CA SER A 77 -12.85 -9.71 23.01
C SER A 77 -13.91 -10.24 22.03
N GLU A 78 -14.67 -9.33 21.41
CA GLU A 78 -15.64 -9.67 20.37
C GLU A 78 -14.95 -10.22 19.11
N SER A 79 -13.93 -9.53 18.59
CA SER A 79 -13.13 -10.02 17.45
C SER A 79 -12.36 -11.29 17.77
N LEU A 80 -11.80 -11.43 18.96
CA LEU A 80 -11.11 -12.63 19.41
C LEU A 80 -12.03 -13.85 19.37
N GLY A 81 -13.25 -13.73 19.90
CA GLY A 81 -14.24 -14.81 19.85
C GLY A 81 -14.59 -15.19 18.42
N LYS A 82 -14.82 -14.18 17.57
CA LYS A 82 -15.19 -14.37 16.16
C LYS A 82 -14.08 -14.95 15.29
N TYR A 83 -12.82 -14.61 15.56
CA TYR A 83 -11.67 -14.96 14.72
C TYR A 83 -10.70 -15.94 15.38
N ARG A 84 -11.06 -16.57 16.50
CA ARG A 84 -10.16 -17.43 17.29
C ARG A 84 -9.49 -18.52 16.45
N ALA A 85 -10.28 -19.25 15.66
CA ALA A 85 -9.76 -20.29 14.77
C ALA A 85 -8.80 -19.74 13.70
N PHE A 86 -9.06 -18.53 13.21
CA PHE A 86 -8.20 -17.85 12.25
C PHE A 86 -6.90 -17.36 12.89
N LEU A 87 -6.89 -17.05 14.18
CA LEU A 87 -5.69 -16.63 14.91
C LEU A 87 -4.82 -17.81 15.38
N THR A 88 -5.41 -18.98 15.60
CA THR A 88 -4.69 -20.15 16.14
C THR A 88 -4.40 -21.20 15.07
N TRP A 89 -5.43 -21.70 14.39
CA TRP A 89 -5.32 -22.88 13.53
C TRP A 89 -4.81 -22.53 12.14
N VAL A 90 -5.23 -21.39 11.59
CA VAL A 90 -4.81 -20.97 10.25
C VAL A 90 -3.29 -20.74 10.17
N PRO A 91 -2.62 -20.06 11.14
CA PRO A 91 -1.17 -19.93 11.11
C PRO A 91 -0.44 -21.28 11.19
N LEU A 92 -0.93 -22.21 12.01
CA LEU A 92 -0.35 -23.56 12.11
C LEU A 92 -0.51 -24.36 10.81
N LEU A 93 -1.70 -24.29 10.20
CA LEU A 93 -1.96 -24.91 8.90
C LEU A 93 -1.07 -24.31 7.82
N ILE A 94 -0.95 -22.97 7.76
CA ILE A 94 -0.06 -22.29 6.82
C ILE A 94 1.38 -22.72 7.04
N ALA A 95 1.85 -22.78 8.29
CA ALA A 95 3.21 -23.22 8.61
C ALA A 95 3.45 -24.68 8.16
N ALA A 96 2.49 -25.58 8.40
CA ALA A 96 2.57 -26.98 7.97
C ALA A 96 2.61 -27.09 6.43
N VAL A 97 1.75 -26.37 5.72
CA VAL A 97 1.71 -26.36 4.25
C VAL A 97 2.99 -25.77 3.66
N VAL A 98 3.46 -24.64 4.19
CA VAL A 98 4.71 -24.00 3.75
C VAL A 98 5.91 -24.92 4.02
N GLY A 99 5.96 -25.56 5.18
CA GLY A 99 7.01 -26.53 5.52
C GLY A 99 7.00 -27.75 4.58
N ALA A 100 5.82 -28.31 4.31
CA ALA A 100 5.67 -29.42 3.38
C ALA A 100 6.08 -29.05 1.95
N LEU A 101 5.68 -27.88 1.45
CA LEU A 101 6.09 -27.38 0.13
C LEU A 101 7.60 -27.10 0.06
N ALA A 102 8.17 -26.51 1.10
CA ALA A 102 9.61 -26.27 1.17
C ALA A 102 10.40 -27.58 1.16
N TYR A 103 9.90 -28.62 1.84
CA TYR A 103 10.52 -29.95 1.86
C TYR A 103 10.37 -30.72 0.55
N THR A 104 9.18 -30.67 -0.07
CA THR A 104 8.86 -31.51 -1.25
C THR A 104 9.20 -30.86 -2.59
N VAL A 105 9.00 -29.54 -2.72
CA VAL A 105 9.22 -28.80 -3.98
C VAL A 105 10.50 -27.95 -3.91
N GLY A 106 10.83 -27.46 -2.72
CA GLY A 106 12.01 -26.65 -2.45
C GLY A 106 11.68 -25.22 -2.05
N LEU A 107 12.63 -24.57 -1.37
CA LEU A 107 12.50 -23.20 -0.87
C LEU A 107 12.25 -22.16 -1.98
N TRP A 108 12.68 -22.47 -3.21
CA TRP A 108 12.50 -21.56 -4.35
C TRP A 108 11.03 -21.23 -4.62
N LEU A 109 10.11 -22.17 -4.36
CA LEU A 109 8.68 -21.96 -4.53
C LEU A 109 8.19 -20.91 -3.52
N ILE A 110 8.65 -20.99 -2.27
CA ILE A 110 8.27 -20.07 -1.21
C ILE A 110 8.77 -18.66 -1.53
N VAL A 111 10.02 -18.52 -1.97
CA VAL A 111 10.60 -17.24 -2.38
C VAL A 111 9.84 -16.65 -3.58
N THR A 112 9.48 -17.50 -4.54
CA THR A 112 8.69 -17.10 -5.73
C THR A 112 7.30 -16.59 -5.33
N VAL A 113 6.57 -17.37 -4.52
CA VAL A 113 5.24 -16.99 -4.03
C VAL A 113 5.35 -15.71 -3.20
N TYR A 114 6.34 -15.60 -2.33
CA TYR A 114 6.58 -14.40 -1.53
C TYR A 114 6.76 -13.18 -2.43
N PHE A 115 7.65 -13.24 -3.43
CA PHE A 115 7.84 -12.13 -4.38
C PHE A 115 6.55 -11.67 -5.05
N TYR A 116 5.76 -12.59 -5.62
CA TYR A 116 4.50 -12.24 -6.30
C TYR A 116 3.35 -11.88 -5.35
N TRP A 117 3.37 -12.34 -4.11
CA TRP A 117 2.34 -11.96 -3.14
C TRP A 117 2.58 -10.54 -2.62
N GLN A 118 3.83 -10.15 -2.44
CA GLN A 118 4.20 -8.86 -1.83
C GLN A 118 3.61 -7.67 -2.58
N TRP A 119 3.74 -7.60 -3.91
CA TRP A 119 3.18 -6.46 -4.66
C TRP A 119 1.66 -6.32 -4.48
N PHE A 120 0.95 -7.44 -4.45
CA PHE A 120 -0.50 -7.46 -4.28
C PHE A 120 -0.88 -7.01 -2.86
N HIS A 121 -0.18 -7.54 -1.85
CA HIS A 121 -0.34 -7.15 -0.46
C HIS A 121 -0.14 -5.64 -0.26
N TYR A 122 0.98 -5.10 -0.74
CA TYR A 122 1.30 -3.67 -0.66
C TYR A 122 0.25 -2.80 -1.36
N SER A 123 -0.16 -3.22 -2.56
CA SER A 123 -1.19 -2.52 -3.33
C SER A 123 -2.53 -2.54 -2.60
N ARG A 124 -2.93 -3.69 -2.05
CA ARG A 124 -4.22 -3.86 -1.37
C ARG A 124 -4.29 -3.03 -0.08
N GLN A 125 -3.21 -2.99 0.69
CA GLN A 125 -3.14 -2.10 1.85
C GLN A 125 -3.22 -0.63 1.43
N SER A 126 -2.39 -0.23 0.47
CA SER A 126 -2.37 1.15 -0.01
C SER A 126 -3.75 1.58 -0.53
N TYR A 127 -4.47 0.68 -1.19
CA TYR A 127 -5.85 0.93 -1.62
C TYR A 127 -6.77 1.26 -0.44
N GLY A 128 -6.64 0.54 0.67
CA GLY A 128 -7.40 0.82 1.90
C GLY A 128 -7.17 2.24 2.44
N ILE A 129 -5.92 2.70 2.44
CA ILE A 129 -5.54 4.05 2.88
C ILE A 129 -6.06 5.10 1.87
N ALA A 130 -5.94 4.85 0.56
CA ALA A 130 -6.51 5.72 -0.48
C ALA A 130 -8.02 5.89 -0.29
N GLN A 131 -8.75 4.80 -0.02
CA GLN A 131 -10.19 4.88 0.24
C GLN A 131 -10.51 5.66 1.52
N ALA A 132 -9.63 5.66 2.53
CA ALA A 132 -9.81 6.48 3.73
C ALA A 132 -9.71 7.98 3.41
N PHE A 133 -8.73 8.40 2.61
CA PHE A 133 -8.64 9.77 2.11
C PHE A 133 -9.82 10.16 1.23
N LEU A 134 -10.24 9.28 0.32
CA LEU A 134 -11.39 9.53 -0.55
C LEU A 134 -12.67 9.77 0.25
N ARG A 135 -12.99 8.86 1.19
CA ARG A 135 -14.16 9.02 2.06
C ARG A 135 -14.11 10.30 2.89
N LYS A 136 -12.92 10.66 3.40
CA LYS A 136 -12.72 11.88 4.20
C LYS A 136 -12.89 13.16 3.37
N SER A 137 -12.53 13.12 2.09
CA SER A 137 -12.64 14.28 1.20
C SER A 137 -14.09 14.74 0.96
N GLY A 138 -15.08 13.85 1.14
CA GLY A 138 -16.49 14.13 0.88
C GLY A 138 -16.81 14.40 -0.60
N VAL A 139 -15.83 14.26 -1.50
CA VAL A 139 -16.02 14.49 -2.93
C VAL A 139 -16.79 13.31 -3.52
N ALA A 140 -17.90 13.62 -4.18
CA ALA A 140 -18.66 12.64 -4.94
C ALA A 140 -17.77 12.08 -6.06
N ASP A 141 -17.37 10.82 -5.94
CA ASP A 141 -16.63 10.12 -6.98
C ASP A 141 -17.60 9.32 -7.84
N ASN A 142 -18.00 9.91 -8.97
CA ASN A 142 -18.88 9.29 -9.95
C ASN A 142 -18.17 8.20 -10.78
N GLN A 143 -16.89 7.90 -10.51
CA GLN A 143 -16.19 6.81 -11.18
C GLN A 143 -16.75 5.44 -10.73
N PRO A 144 -17.05 4.53 -11.67
CA PRO A 144 -17.41 3.17 -11.31
C PRO A 144 -16.25 2.47 -10.59
N ASN A 145 -16.58 1.68 -9.57
CA ASN A 145 -15.59 1.05 -8.68
C ASN A 145 -14.54 0.22 -9.44
N TRP A 146 -14.93 -0.49 -10.50
CA TRP A 146 -14.00 -1.30 -11.30
C TRP A 146 -12.94 -0.44 -11.99
N LEU A 147 -13.29 0.72 -12.53
CA LEU A 147 -12.35 1.60 -13.22
C LEU A 147 -11.40 2.25 -12.21
N ARG A 148 -11.90 2.56 -11.00
CA ARG A 148 -11.06 3.06 -9.90
C ARG A 148 -10.00 2.02 -9.52
N GLN A 149 -10.41 0.76 -9.34
CA GLN A 149 -9.50 -0.33 -9.03
C GLN A 149 -8.53 -0.59 -10.18
N ALA A 150 -9.02 -0.68 -11.42
CA ALA A 150 -8.18 -0.87 -12.60
C ALA A 150 -7.09 0.21 -12.69
N THR A 151 -7.46 1.48 -12.48
CA THR A 151 -6.49 2.59 -12.48
C THR A 151 -5.50 2.46 -11.32
N PHE A 152 -5.96 2.07 -10.13
CA PHE A 152 -5.11 1.95 -8.96
C PHE A 152 -4.07 0.84 -9.11
N TYR A 153 -4.48 -0.33 -9.60
CA TYR A 153 -3.58 -1.48 -9.75
C TYR A 153 -2.77 -1.46 -11.06
N SER A 154 -3.04 -0.55 -12.00
CA SER A 154 -2.43 -0.61 -13.33
C SER A 154 -0.90 -0.47 -13.30
N ILE A 155 -0.36 0.48 -12.53
CA ILE A 155 1.10 0.67 -12.38
C ILE A 155 1.74 -0.52 -11.63
N PRO A 156 1.21 -0.99 -10.48
CA PRO A 156 1.71 -2.22 -9.85
C PRO A 156 1.71 -3.45 -10.77
N VAL A 157 0.64 -3.65 -11.55
CA VAL A 157 0.52 -4.77 -12.50
C VAL A 157 1.54 -4.65 -13.63
N TRP A 158 1.70 -3.45 -14.22
CA TRP A 158 2.74 -3.22 -15.21
C TRP A 158 4.13 -3.49 -14.63
N GLY A 159 4.41 -2.97 -13.44
CA GLY A 159 5.68 -3.15 -12.74
C GLY A 159 6.01 -4.63 -12.48
N ILE A 160 5.09 -5.41 -11.92
CA ILE A 160 5.36 -6.83 -11.65
C ILE A 160 5.52 -7.65 -12.94
N LEU A 161 4.75 -7.33 -14.00
CA LEU A 161 4.92 -7.98 -15.30
C LEU A 161 6.27 -7.66 -15.94
N ALA A 162 6.72 -6.41 -15.84
CA ALA A 162 8.05 -6.00 -16.30
C ALA A 162 9.15 -6.77 -15.56
N ARG A 163 9.08 -6.88 -14.22
CA ARG A 163 10.02 -7.69 -13.43
C ARG A 163 9.98 -9.16 -13.76
N SER A 164 8.81 -9.69 -14.05
CA SER A 164 8.66 -11.07 -14.47
C SER A 164 9.35 -11.33 -15.83
N ALA A 165 9.24 -10.38 -16.76
CA ALA A 165 9.86 -10.46 -18.08
C ALA A 165 11.40 -10.35 -18.04
N GLU A 166 11.97 -9.69 -17.02
CA GLU A 166 13.43 -9.67 -16.77
C GLU A 166 13.98 -11.07 -16.39
N GLY A 167 13.12 -12.00 -16.00
CA GLY A 167 13.51 -13.37 -15.62
C GLY A 167 14.44 -13.48 -14.39
N PRO A 168 14.24 -12.72 -13.30
CA PRO A 168 15.10 -12.80 -12.12
C PRO A 168 15.10 -14.20 -11.49
N ARG A 169 16.31 -14.64 -11.10
CA ARG A 169 16.57 -15.98 -10.53
C ARG A 169 16.82 -15.96 -9.02
N MET A 170 17.06 -14.78 -8.47
CA MET A 170 17.39 -14.57 -7.06
C MET A 170 16.53 -13.44 -6.50
N PHE A 171 16.10 -13.60 -5.26
CA PHE A 171 15.40 -12.58 -4.50
C PHE A 171 15.60 -12.79 -3.00
N LEU A 172 16.07 -11.74 -2.31
CA LEU A 172 16.46 -11.73 -0.91
C LEU A 172 17.45 -12.86 -0.57
N GLY A 173 18.41 -13.09 -1.47
CA GLY A 173 19.39 -14.18 -1.36
C GLY A 173 18.83 -15.60 -1.59
N GLY A 174 17.53 -15.77 -1.79
CA GLY A 174 16.89 -17.05 -2.12
C GLY A 174 16.76 -17.24 -3.63
N GLN A 175 16.85 -18.49 -4.10
CA GLN A 175 16.51 -18.83 -5.48
C GLN A 175 15.02 -18.58 -5.73
N MET A 176 14.65 -18.09 -6.90
CA MET A 176 13.25 -17.98 -7.32
C MET A 176 13.09 -18.25 -8.80
N ARG A 177 11.86 -18.50 -9.23
CA ARG A 177 11.50 -18.66 -10.64
C ARG A 177 10.44 -17.64 -11.02
N ALA A 178 10.84 -16.63 -11.77
CA ALA A 178 9.90 -15.68 -12.33
C ALA A 178 8.90 -16.38 -13.28
N LEU A 179 7.66 -15.93 -13.28
CA LEU A 179 6.65 -16.33 -14.25
C LEU A 179 7.09 -15.86 -15.65
N PRO A 180 7.03 -16.72 -16.68
CA PRO A 180 7.40 -16.31 -18.02
C PRO A 180 6.37 -15.30 -18.55
N VAL A 181 6.82 -14.07 -18.79
CA VAL A 181 5.99 -12.99 -19.34
C VAL A 181 6.56 -12.53 -20.69
N PRO A 182 5.82 -12.70 -21.80
CA PRO A 182 6.26 -12.22 -23.10
C PRO A 182 6.41 -10.68 -23.13
N PRO A 183 7.40 -10.13 -23.85
CA PRO A 183 7.58 -8.67 -23.95
C PRO A 183 6.33 -7.93 -24.44
N GLY A 184 5.57 -8.53 -25.37
CA GLY A 184 4.31 -7.97 -25.86
C GLY A 184 3.28 -7.71 -24.74
N LEU A 185 3.21 -8.60 -23.75
CA LEU A 185 2.29 -8.43 -22.62
C LEU A 185 2.70 -7.25 -21.72
N VAL A 186 4.01 -7.03 -21.56
CA VAL A 186 4.54 -5.86 -20.83
C VAL A 186 4.16 -4.56 -21.53
N HIS A 187 4.31 -4.49 -22.86
CA HIS A 187 3.94 -3.30 -23.64
C HIS A 187 2.43 -3.01 -23.60
N VAL A 188 1.59 -4.05 -23.71
CA VAL A 188 0.13 -3.91 -23.56
C VAL A 188 -0.23 -3.40 -22.17
N SER A 189 0.37 -3.98 -21.12
CA SER A 189 0.14 -3.54 -19.75
C SER A 189 0.58 -2.10 -19.52
N ALA A 190 1.73 -1.71 -20.07
CA ALA A 190 2.23 -0.34 -20.03
C ALA A 190 1.24 0.64 -20.69
N PHE A 191 0.78 0.33 -21.90
CA PHE A 191 -0.18 1.16 -22.63
C PHE A 191 -1.48 1.34 -21.84
N ILE A 192 -2.05 0.25 -21.32
CA ILE A 192 -3.26 0.30 -20.48
C ILE A 192 -3.02 1.16 -19.24
N ALA A 193 -1.89 0.97 -18.56
CA ALA A 193 -1.57 1.72 -17.34
C ALA A 193 -1.43 3.22 -17.60
N LEU A 194 -0.72 3.60 -18.68
CA LEU A 194 -0.57 4.99 -19.08
C LEU A 194 -1.90 5.63 -19.45
N CYS A 195 -2.76 4.95 -20.22
CA CYS A 195 -4.09 5.45 -20.57
C CYS A 195 -4.98 5.65 -19.33
N LEU A 196 -5.00 4.68 -18.41
CA LEU A 196 -5.77 4.77 -17.17
C LEU A 196 -5.28 5.90 -16.26
N VAL A 197 -3.95 6.01 -16.06
CA VAL A 197 -3.35 7.06 -15.23
C VAL A 197 -3.52 8.44 -15.88
N ALA A 198 -3.40 8.57 -17.20
CA ALA A 198 -3.66 9.83 -17.89
C ALA A 198 -5.14 10.26 -17.75
N GLY A 199 -6.07 9.33 -17.98
CA GLY A 199 -7.51 9.58 -17.78
C GLY A 199 -7.86 9.90 -16.32
N TRP A 200 -7.16 9.30 -15.35
CA TRP A 200 -7.25 9.70 -13.95
C TRP A 200 -6.66 11.09 -13.70
N ALA A 201 -5.49 11.41 -14.24
CA ALA A 201 -4.82 12.70 -14.03
C ALA A 201 -5.67 13.87 -14.54
N VAL A 202 -6.28 13.73 -15.72
CA VAL A 202 -7.24 14.73 -16.25
C VAL A 202 -8.39 14.98 -15.27
N ARG A 203 -8.94 13.90 -14.69
CA ARG A 203 -10.06 14.00 -13.71
C ARG A 203 -9.59 14.55 -12.37
N ALA A 204 -8.43 14.13 -11.88
CA ALA A 204 -7.83 14.62 -10.65
C ALA A 204 -7.59 16.14 -10.75
N THR A 205 -7.01 16.62 -11.86
CA THR A 205 -6.81 18.04 -12.12
C THR A 205 -8.14 18.81 -12.13
N ARG A 206 -9.17 18.31 -12.84
CA ARG A 206 -10.52 18.92 -12.82
C ARG A 206 -11.12 18.97 -11.41
N ASN A 207 -10.93 17.92 -10.62
CA ASN A 207 -11.42 17.83 -9.24
C ASN A 207 -10.67 18.76 -8.29
N LEU A 208 -9.36 18.99 -8.49
CA LEU A 208 -8.60 19.94 -7.68
C LEU A 208 -9.12 21.37 -7.83
N PHE A 209 -9.51 21.76 -9.05
CA PHE A 209 -10.09 23.09 -9.31
C PHE A 209 -11.50 23.26 -8.73
N ARG A 210 -12.28 22.17 -8.62
CA ARG A 210 -13.68 22.21 -8.15
C ARG A 210 -13.85 21.88 -6.68
N ALA A 211 -12.96 21.06 -6.13
CA ALA A 211 -13.04 20.50 -4.79
C ALA A 211 -11.62 20.31 -4.20
N PRO A 212 -11.02 21.38 -3.62
CA PRO A 212 -9.71 21.33 -2.97
C PRO A 212 -9.57 20.27 -1.88
N ALA A 213 -10.70 19.84 -1.29
CA ALA A 213 -10.76 18.72 -0.36
C ALA A 213 -10.23 17.38 -0.93
N SER A 214 -10.16 17.24 -2.27
CA SER A 214 -9.57 16.06 -2.92
C SER A 214 -8.04 16.04 -2.95
N LEU A 215 -7.35 17.13 -2.57
CA LEU A 215 -5.89 17.24 -2.74
C LEU A 215 -5.12 16.11 -2.06
N LEU A 216 -5.48 15.75 -0.83
CA LEU A 216 -4.77 14.70 -0.09
C LEU A 216 -4.96 13.33 -0.72
N HIS A 217 -6.16 13.03 -1.22
CA HIS A 217 -6.41 11.80 -1.97
C HIS A 217 -5.58 11.77 -3.26
N THR A 218 -5.56 12.87 -4.01
CA THR A 218 -4.74 12.99 -5.23
C THR A 218 -3.25 12.83 -4.93
N ALA A 219 -2.74 13.51 -3.89
CA ALA A 219 -1.35 13.40 -3.45
C ALA A 219 -1.01 11.97 -3.02
N TYR A 220 -1.94 11.28 -2.33
CA TYR A 220 -1.77 9.88 -1.97
C TYR A 220 -1.65 8.99 -3.21
N LEU A 221 -2.54 9.15 -4.19
CA LEU A 221 -2.47 8.37 -5.43
C LEU A 221 -1.20 8.64 -6.23
N LEU A 222 -0.73 9.89 -6.29
CA LEU A 222 0.57 10.23 -6.86
C LEU A 222 1.71 9.52 -6.14
N SER A 223 1.68 9.47 -4.80
CA SER A 223 2.68 8.73 -4.02
C SER A 223 2.68 7.24 -4.35
N HIS A 224 1.49 6.64 -4.47
CA HIS A 224 1.34 5.22 -4.82
C HIS A 224 1.89 4.92 -6.22
N PHE A 225 1.48 5.69 -7.24
CA PHE A 225 1.98 5.51 -8.59
C PHE A 225 3.48 5.76 -8.68
N GLY A 226 3.98 6.81 -8.02
CA GLY A 226 5.40 7.13 -7.98
C GLY A 226 6.24 6.02 -7.35
N ILE A 227 5.83 5.52 -6.18
CA ILE A 227 6.54 4.44 -5.48
C ILE A 227 6.60 3.19 -6.34
N PHE A 228 5.48 2.72 -6.90
CA PHE A 228 5.49 1.51 -7.73
C PHE A 228 6.23 1.70 -9.05
N ALA A 229 6.06 2.84 -9.72
CA ALA A 229 6.75 3.12 -10.98
C ALA A 229 8.27 3.18 -10.77
N VAL A 230 8.76 3.95 -9.80
CA VAL A 230 10.20 4.04 -9.54
C VAL A 230 10.77 2.70 -9.11
N SER A 231 10.10 2.01 -8.19
CA SER A 231 10.60 0.75 -7.63
C SER A 231 10.64 -0.39 -8.63
N TYR A 232 9.63 -0.53 -9.48
CA TYR A 232 9.55 -1.65 -10.42
C TYR A 232 9.97 -1.32 -11.84
N LEU A 233 10.05 -0.06 -12.25
CA LEU A 233 10.36 0.30 -13.63
C LEU A 233 11.65 1.12 -13.78
N VAL A 234 12.13 1.77 -12.71
CA VAL A 234 13.32 2.65 -12.78
C VAL A 234 14.53 2.04 -12.08
N ILE A 235 14.39 1.50 -10.87
CA ILE A 235 15.51 0.95 -10.11
C ILE A 235 15.89 -0.43 -10.68
N HIS A 236 16.95 -0.57 -11.46
CA HIS A 236 17.25 -1.85 -12.12
C HIS A 236 17.36 -3.06 -11.18
N ASN A 237 17.98 -2.91 -10.01
CA ASN A 237 18.09 -3.99 -9.03
C ASN A 237 16.73 -4.31 -8.38
N LEU A 238 16.27 -5.55 -8.52
CA LEU A 238 14.98 -6.03 -8.02
C LEU A 238 14.81 -5.83 -6.51
N GLU A 239 15.83 -6.18 -5.73
CA GLU A 239 15.80 -6.13 -4.27
C GLU A 239 15.77 -4.68 -3.77
N HIS A 240 16.53 -3.80 -4.42
CA HIS A 240 16.52 -2.37 -4.11
C HIS A 240 15.13 -1.75 -4.38
N GLY A 241 14.54 -2.07 -5.53
CA GLY A 241 13.19 -1.64 -5.87
C GLY A 241 12.16 -2.15 -4.86
N TRP A 242 12.21 -3.44 -4.55
CA TRP A 242 11.34 -4.03 -3.53
C TRP A 242 11.49 -3.37 -2.14
N LEU A 243 12.73 -3.06 -1.73
CA LEU A 243 13.02 -2.41 -0.44
C LEU A 243 12.34 -1.05 -0.32
N VAL A 244 12.31 -0.26 -1.40
CA VAL A 244 11.61 1.03 -1.44
C VAL A 244 10.12 0.84 -1.14
N ILE A 245 9.45 -0.10 -1.83
CA ILE A 245 8.02 -0.36 -1.61
C ILE A 245 7.78 -0.89 -0.20
N ASN A 246 8.65 -1.79 0.27
CA ASN A 246 8.53 -2.41 1.59
C ASN A 246 8.63 -1.37 2.72
N ILE A 247 9.64 -0.49 2.70
CA ILE A 247 9.78 0.61 3.67
C ILE A 247 8.58 1.55 3.64
N TRP A 248 8.17 1.96 2.44
CA TRP A 248 7.00 2.84 2.27
C TRP A 248 5.74 2.22 2.86
N HIS A 249 5.49 0.95 2.52
CA HIS A 249 4.33 0.18 3.01
C HIS A 249 4.34 0.00 4.53
N ASN A 250 5.48 -0.39 5.12
CA ASN A 250 5.58 -0.63 6.55
C ASN A 250 5.36 0.68 7.34
N ALA A 251 6.04 1.76 6.93
CA ALA A 251 5.92 3.07 7.56
C ALA A 251 4.49 3.62 7.47
N GLN A 252 3.84 3.50 6.30
CA GLN A 252 2.45 3.91 6.12
C GLN A 252 1.51 3.16 7.05
N TYR A 253 1.67 1.84 7.16
CA TYR A 253 0.78 1.03 7.98
C TYR A 253 0.87 1.40 9.46
N ILE A 254 2.08 1.56 10.00
CA ILE A 254 2.29 1.89 11.40
C ILE A 254 1.60 3.20 11.74
N LEU A 255 1.79 4.23 10.92
CA LEU A 255 1.11 5.51 11.08
C LEU A 255 -0.42 5.33 11.04
N PHE A 256 -0.92 4.57 10.07
CA PHE A 256 -2.34 4.34 9.88
C PHE A 256 -2.99 3.58 11.06
N VAL A 257 -2.35 2.53 11.56
CA VAL A 257 -2.83 1.78 12.74
C VAL A 257 -2.72 2.61 14.00
N TRP A 258 -1.63 3.38 14.17
CA TRP A 258 -1.50 4.31 15.29
C TRP A 258 -2.65 5.32 15.31
N MET A 259 -3.00 5.91 14.16
CA MET A 259 -4.14 6.81 14.06
C MET A 259 -5.45 6.12 14.44
N PHE A 260 -5.67 4.90 13.94
CA PHE A 260 -6.88 4.13 14.23
C PHE A 260 -7.01 3.84 15.72
N ASN A 261 -5.96 3.31 16.34
CA ASN A 261 -5.95 2.98 17.77
C ASN A 261 -6.07 4.22 18.65
N SER A 262 -5.38 5.32 18.29
CA SER A 262 -5.49 6.60 19.03
C SER A 262 -6.91 7.17 18.99
N ASN A 263 -7.69 6.88 17.95
CA ASN A 263 -9.09 7.28 17.88
C ASN A 263 -10.00 6.31 18.64
N ARG A 264 -9.75 4.99 18.51
CA ARG A 264 -10.51 3.94 19.18
C ARG A 264 -10.46 4.06 20.71
N PHE A 265 -9.27 4.28 21.26
CA PHE A 265 -9.05 4.34 22.71
C PHE A 265 -9.03 5.78 23.26
N LYS A 266 -9.61 6.74 22.52
CA LYS A 266 -9.65 8.15 22.93
C LYS A 266 -10.43 8.35 24.25
N SER A 267 -11.40 7.48 24.54
CA SER A 267 -12.19 7.47 25.77
C SER A 267 -11.62 6.58 26.88
N GLY A 268 -10.38 6.07 26.72
CA GLY A 268 -9.76 5.11 27.64
C GLY A 268 -9.86 3.67 27.15
N ILE A 269 -9.25 2.75 27.91
CA ILE A 269 -9.31 1.30 27.70
C ILE A 269 -10.33 0.76 28.70
N HIS A 270 -11.40 0.12 28.22
CA HIS A 270 -12.27 -0.65 29.11
C HIS A 270 -11.50 -1.94 29.48
N PRO A 271 -11.23 -2.17 30.78
CA PRO A 271 -10.49 -3.34 31.25
C PRO A 271 -11.23 -4.66 30.96
#